data_AF-A0A961SVU4-F1
#
_entry.id   AF-A0A961SVU4-F1
#
_cell.length_a   1.000
_cell.length_b   1.000
_cell.length_c   1.000
_cell.angle_alpha   90.00
_cell.angle_beta   90.00
_cell.angle_gamma   90.00
#
_symmetry.space_group_name_H-M   'P 1'
#
loop_
_entity.id
_entity.type
_entity.pdbx_description
1 polymer ?
#
loop_
_entity_poly.entity_id
_entity_poly.type
_entity_poly.pdbx_seq_one_letter_code
_entity_poly.pdbx_strand_id
1 'polypeptide(L)'
;MSRDDSIAERMMAMDEATWLRHANPLSVYTRYLGLPLLALGIWSRVWLGWWALLPIAAAIVWIWANPRIFPKPASTNNWASKAVLGERVWLNRKQVAIPAGHRRAALLLSILNGLASLPVIYGLAMLDVWPTV
;
A
#
# COMPACT_ATOMS: atom_id res chain seq x y z
N MET A 1 -18.90 -7.42 -1.58
CA MET A 1 -18.35 -6.55 -2.64
C MET A 1 -19.50 -6.00 -3.46
N SER A 2 -19.60 -4.68 -3.55
CA SER A 2 -20.64 -3.97 -4.32
C SER A 2 -20.23 -3.85 -5.79
N ARG A 3 -21.18 -3.57 -6.68
CA ARG A 3 -20.87 -3.19 -8.08
C ARG A 3 -20.03 -1.91 -8.17
N ASP A 4 -20.04 -1.12 -7.11
CA ASP A 4 -19.44 0.20 -7.00
C ASP A 4 -17.97 0.19 -6.54
N ASP A 5 -17.44 -0.97 -6.15
CA ASP A 5 -16.06 -1.10 -5.67
C ASP A 5 -15.06 -0.86 -6.81
N SER A 6 -14.00 -0.10 -6.52
CA SER A 6 -12.92 0.19 -7.46
C SER A 6 -12.15 -1.07 -7.86
N ILE A 7 -11.46 -1.04 -9.00
CA ILE A 7 -10.63 -2.17 -9.47
C ILE A 7 -9.59 -2.55 -8.41
N ALA A 8 -8.96 -1.57 -7.76
CA ALA A 8 -7.97 -1.79 -6.72
C ALA A 8 -8.57 -2.54 -5.50
N GLU A 9 -9.77 -2.14 -5.05
CA GLU A 9 -10.47 -2.82 -3.95
C GLU A 9 -10.80 -4.26 -4.30
N ARG A 10 -11.21 -4.51 -5.54
CA ARG A 10 -11.52 -5.87 -6.01
C ARG A 10 -10.28 -6.75 -6.08
N MET A 11 -9.18 -6.24 -6.66
CA MET A 11 -7.91 -6.98 -6.74
C MET A 11 -7.37 -7.33 -5.35
N MET A 12 -7.57 -6.45 -4.37
CA MET A 12 -7.13 -6.65 -3.00
C MET A 12 -8.18 -7.31 -2.10
N ALA A 13 -9.34 -7.72 -2.63
CA ALA A 13 -10.47 -8.29 -1.89
C ALA A 13 -10.79 -7.51 -0.59
N MET A 14 -10.86 -6.17 -0.71
CA MET A 14 -11.07 -5.24 0.38
C MET A 14 -12.57 -5.08 0.71
N ASP A 15 -13.13 -6.04 1.44
CA ASP A 15 -14.49 -5.91 1.97
C ASP A 15 -14.57 -4.95 3.17
N GLU A 16 -15.79 -4.64 3.63
CA GLU A 16 -16.01 -3.73 4.77
C GLU A 16 -15.23 -4.16 6.01
N ALA A 17 -15.22 -5.46 6.32
CA ALA A 17 -14.54 -5.97 7.49
C ALA A 17 -13.02 -5.79 7.38
N THR A 18 -12.45 -6.00 6.20
CA THR A 18 -11.02 -5.81 5.91
C THR A 18 -10.66 -4.32 5.94
N TRP A 19 -11.51 -3.44 5.43
CA TRP A 19 -11.30 -1.98 5.54
C TRP A 19 -11.22 -1.53 7.00
N LEU A 20 -12.13 -2.03 7.86
CA LEU A 20 -12.13 -1.68 9.28
C LEU A 20 -10.87 -2.18 9.99
N ARG A 21 -10.39 -3.39 9.67
CA ARG A 21 -9.14 -3.92 10.21
C ARG A 21 -7.92 -3.19 9.66
N HIS A 22 -7.95 -2.79 8.39
CA HIS A 22 -6.88 -2.01 7.77
C HIS A 22 -6.68 -0.65 8.46
N ALA A 23 -7.76 -0.04 8.94
CA ALA A 23 -7.71 1.20 9.72
C ALA A 23 -7.08 1.04 11.10
N ASN A 24 -6.69 -0.17 11.53
CA ASN A 24 -5.95 -0.39 12.76
C ASN A 24 -4.54 0.25 12.68
N PRO A 25 -4.13 1.09 13.64
CA PRO A 25 -2.80 1.72 13.62
C PRO A 25 -1.64 0.73 13.49
N LEU A 26 -1.71 -0.44 14.14
CA LEU A 26 -0.69 -1.49 14.01
C LEU A 26 -0.66 -2.07 12.60
N SER A 27 -1.82 -2.26 11.97
CA SER A 27 -1.87 -2.64 10.54
C SER A 27 -1.14 -1.59 9.70
N VAL A 28 -1.50 -0.31 9.86
CA VAL A 28 -0.90 0.78 9.08
C VAL A 28 0.62 0.85 9.23
N TYR A 29 1.12 0.93 10.47
CA TYR A 29 2.55 1.11 10.68
C TYR A 29 3.38 -0.09 10.26
N THR A 30 2.90 -1.31 10.51
CA THR A 30 3.63 -2.52 10.12
C THR A 30 3.54 -2.81 8.62
N ARG A 31 2.55 -2.23 7.92
CA ARG A 31 2.46 -2.30 6.46
C ARG A 31 3.52 -1.44 5.76
N TYR A 32 4.09 -0.43 6.42
CA TYR A 32 5.24 0.31 5.87
C TYR A 32 6.47 -0.57 5.67
N LEU A 33 6.55 -1.73 6.34
CA LEU A 33 7.59 -2.72 6.07
C LEU A 33 7.43 -3.42 4.72
N GLY A 34 6.24 -3.38 4.10
CA GLY A 34 5.96 -4.10 2.87
C GLY A 34 6.89 -3.71 1.71
N LEU A 35 7.10 -2.41 1.47
CA LEU A 35 7.98 -1.94 0.40
C LEU A 35 9.46 -2.24 0.68
N PRO A 36 10.04 -1.94 1.87
CA PRO A 36 11.39 -2.35 2.22
C PRO A 36 11.61 -3.86 2.12
N LEU A 37 10.67 -4.69 2.58
CA LEU A 37 10.78 -6.15 2.48
C LEU A 37 10.75 -6.62 1.02
N LEU A 38 9.93 -6.00 0.18
CA LEU A 38 9.88 -6.30 -1.25
C LEU A 38 11.18 -5.89 -1.94
N ALA A 39 11.70 -4.70 -1.63
CA ALA A 39 12.98 -4.20 -2.14
C ALA A 39 14.14 -5.12 -1.76
N LEU A 40 14.22 -5.52 -0.48
CA LEU A 40 15.21 -6.48 0.00
C LEU A 40 15.04 -7.85 -0.67
N GLY A 41 13.80 -8.32 -0.85
CA GLY A 41 13.50 -9.55 -1.57
C GLY A 41 14.01 -9.51 -3.02
N ILE A 42 13.77 -8.43 -3.75
CA ILE A 42 14.27 -8.24 -5.12
C ILE A 42 15.79 -8.16 -5.13
N TRP A 43 16.39 -7.36 -4.24
CA TRP A 43 17.84 -7.23 -4.14
C TRP A 43 18.51 -8.57 -3.85
N SER A 44 17.88 -9.41 -3.03
CA SER A 44 18.43 -10.69 -2.61
C SER A 44 18.70 -11.68 -3.75
N ARG A 45 18.18 -11.42 -4.95
CA ARG A 45 18.45 -12.21 -6.16
C ARG A 45 19.93 -12.36 -6.49
N VAL A 46 20.78 -11.42 -6.06
CA VAL A 46 22.25 -11.52 -6.26
C VAL A 46 22.89 -12.62 -5.41
N TRP A 47 22.33 -12.92 -4.24
CA TRP A 47 22.83 -13.95 -3.33
C TRP A 47 22.05 -15.27 -3.47
N LEU A 48 20.75 -15.18 -3.75
CA LEU A 48 19.82 -16.31 -3.70
C LEU A 48 19.41 -16.83 -5.09
N GLY A 49 19.72 -16.10 -6.17
CA GLY A 49 19.23 -16.45 -7.51
C GLY A 49 17.71 -16.61 -7.53
N TRP A 50 17.21 -17.73 -8.04
CA TRP A 50 15.78 -18.04 -8.08
C TRP A 50 15.13 -18.18 -6.68
N TRP A 51 15.90 -18.48 -5.63
CA TRP A 51 15.37 -18.55 -4.27
C TRP A 51 14.91 -17.19 -3.73
N ALA A 52 15.30 -16.07 -4.36
CA ALA A 52 14.78 -14.74 -4.05
C ALA A 52 13.27 -14.60 -4.29
N LEU A 53 12.64 -15.51 -5.04
CA LEU A 53 11.19 -15.58 -5.16
C LEU A 53 10.51 -15.85 -3.81
N LEU A 54 11.18 -16.54 -2.86
CA LEU A 54 10.63 -16.81 -1.53
C LEU A 54 10.46 -15.52 -0.69
N PRO A 55 11.48 -14.68 -0.46
CA PRO A 55 11.29 -13.43 0.27
C PRO A 55 10.37 -12.45 -0.46
N ILE A 56 10.37 -12.43 -1.80
CA ILE A 56 9.40 -11.63 -2.59
C ILE A 56 7.97 -12.10 -2.30
N ALA A 57 7.72 -13.41 -2.38
CA ALA A 57 6.42 -13.99 -2.08
C ALA A 57 6.00 -13.72 -0.63
N ALA A 58 6.92 -13.84 0.33
CA ALA A 58 6.67 -13.51 1.73
C ALA A 58 6.29 -12.04 1.93
N ALA A 59 6.95 -11.10 1.24
CA ALA A 59 6.59 -9.68 1.28
C ALA A 59 5.20 -9.41 0.69
N ILE A 60 4.85 -10.06 -0.44
CA ILE A 60 3.52 -9.97 -1.04
C ILE A 60 2.45 -10.53 -0.09
N VAL A 61 2.70 -11.71 0.48
CA VAL A 61 1.82 -12.33 1.48
C VAL A 61 1.65 -11.42 2.69
N TRP A 62 2.72 -10.78 3.17
CA TRP A 62 2.63 -9.80 4.26
C TRP A 62 1.71 -8.62 3.90
N ILE A 63 1.92 -7.98 2.74
CA ILE A 63 1.10 -6.85 2.29
C ILE A 63 -0.39 -7.25 2.20
N TRP A 64 -0.67 -8.47 1.75
CA TRP A 64 -2.03 -9.00 1.65
C TRP A 64 -2.63 -9.40 3.01
N ALA A 65 -1.87 -10.07 3.87
CA ALA A 65 -2.34 -10.59 5.15
C ALA A 65 -2.48 -9.47 6.20
N ASN A 66 -1.62 -8.45 6.16
CA ASN A 66 -1.58 -7.36 7.11
C ASN A 66 -2.97 -6.75 7.41
N PRO A 67 -3.77 -6.26 6.44
CA PRO A 67 -5.09 -5.69 6.74
C PRO A 67 -6.13 -6.72 7.26
N ARG A 68 -5.81 -8.02 7.32
CA ARG A 68 -6.73 -9.10 7.71
C ARG A 68 -6.45 -9.67 9.09
N ILE A 69 -5.19 -9.68 9.51
CA ILE A 69 -4.76 -10.30 10.77
C ILE A 69 -4.99 -9.41 12.01
N PHE A 70 -5.03 -8.08 11.84
CA PHE A 70 -5.24 -7.18 12.97
C PHE A 70 -6.72 -7.04 13.32
N PRO A 71 -7.07 -6.84 14.61
CA PRO A 71 -8.44 -6.58 15.01
C PRO A 71 -8.90 -5.20 14.52
N LYS A 72 -10.22 -4.96 14.54
CA LYS A 72 -10.76 -3.61 14.30
C LYS A 72 -10.23 -2.65 15.38
N PRO A 73 -9.86 -1.40 15.04
CA PRO A 73 -9.40 -0.43 16.03
C PRO A 73 -10.52 -0.06 17.00
N ALA A 74 -10.18 0.14 18.27
CA ALA A 74 -11.10 0.63 19.28
C ALA A 74 -11.54 2.09 19.04
N SER A 75 -10.71 2.87 18.35
CA SER A 75 -10.99 4.25 17.95
C SER A 75 -10.30 4.59 16.63
N THR A 76 -10.98 5.38 15.79
CA THR A 76 -10.45 5.91 14.53
C THR A 76 -9.97 7.35 14.65
N ASN A 77 -10.03 7.95 15.86
CA ASN A 77 -9.57 9.31 16.10
C ASN A 77 -8.04 9.38 16.29
N ASN A 78 -7.30 8.88 15.31
CA ASN A 78 -5.85 8.95 15.23
C ASN A 78 -5.44 9.13 13.76
N TRP A 79 -4.20 9.55 13.53
CA TRP A 79 -3.72 9.84 12.19
C TRP A 79 -3.76 8.62 11.26
N ALA A 80 -3.28 7.45 11.73
CA ALA A 80 -3.17 6.23 10.94
C ALA A 80 -4.54 5.76 10.41
N SER A 81 -5.55 5.69 11.29
CA SER A 81 -6.91 5.34 10.91
C SER A 81 -7.52 6.37 9.95
N LYS A 82 -7.31 7.67 10.20
CA LYS A 82 -7.82 8.74 9.31
C LYS A 82 -7.19 8.68 7.92
N ALA A 83 -5.90 8.31 7.81
CA ALA A 83 -5.23 8.14 6.52
C ALA A 83 -5.88 7.03 5.69
N VAL A 84 -6.12 5.85 6.28
CA VAL A 84 -6.77 4.71 5.59
C VAL A 84 -8.22 5.04 5.22
N LEU A 85 -8.97 5.68 6.12
CA LEU A 85 -10.34 6.11 5.80
C LEU A 85 -10.35 7.18 4.69
N GLY A 86 -9.35 8.06 4.67
CA GLY A 86 -9.14 9.02 3.58
C GLY A 86 -8.87 8.35 2.24
N GLU A 87 -8.09 7.26 2.22
CA GLU A 87 -7.90 6.44 1.01
C GLU A 87 -9.24 5.87 0.53
N ARG A 88 -10.06 5.33 1.43
CA ARG A 88 -11.39 4.82 1.08
C ARG A 88 -12.30 5.90 0.49
N VAL A 89 -12.30 7.10 1.09
CA VAL A 89 -13.01 8.26 0.53
C VAL A 89 -12.46 8.62 -0.85
N TRP A 90 -11.14 8.61 -1.03
CA TRP A 90 -10.48 8.88 -2.30
C TRP A 90 -10.86 7.88 -3.40
N LEU A 91 -10.92 6.58 -3.08
CA LEU A 91 -11.34 5.54 -4.01
C LEU A 91 -12.80 5.74 -4.44
N ASN A 92 -13.66 6.18 -3.52
CA ASN A 92 -15.07 6.46 -3.78
C ASN A 92 -15.38 7.84 -4.40
N ARG A 93 -14.35 8.64 -4.75
CA ARG A 93 -14.49 10.03 -5.21
C ARG A 93 -15.37 10.24 -6.46
N LYS A 94 -15.65 9.17 -7.21
CA LYS A 94 -16.52 9.21 -8.39
C LYS A 94 -18.01 9.21 -8.02
N GLN A 95 -18.36 8.60 -6.88
CA GLN A 95 -19.74 8.54 -6.38
C GLN A 95 -20.00 9.65 -5.36
N VAL A 96 -19.04 9.88 -4.46
CA VAL A 96 -19.11 10.95 -3.45
C VAL A 96 -18.08 12.01 -3.78
N ALA A 97 -18.53 13.20 -4.17
CA ALA A 97 -17.63 14.28 -4.57
C ALA A 97 -16.76 14.76 -3.40
N ILE A 98 -15.48 15.00 -3.68
CA ILE A 98 -14.50 15.56 -2.74
C ILE A 98 -14.21 17.02 -3.16
N PRO A 99 -14.04 17.97 -2.22
CA PRO A 99 -13.68 19.35 -2.54
C PRO A 99 -12.48 19.44 -3.50
N ALA A 100 -12.54 20.38 -4.44
CA ALA A 100 -11.58 20.47 -5.55
C ALA A 100 -10.12 20.62 -5.08
N GLY A 101 -9.88 21.38 -3.99
CA GLY A 101 -8.55 21.53 -3.41
C GLY A 101 -7.94 20.20 -2.94
N HIS A 102 -8.69 19.42 -2.15
CA HIS A 102 -8.25 18.10 -1.70
C HIS A 102 -8.06 17.12 -2.85
N ARG A 103 -8.93 17.16 -3.87
CA ARG A 103 -8.79 16.32 -5.06
C ARG A 103 -7.52 16.61 -5.83
N ARG A 104 -7.17 17.89 -6.02
CA ARG A 104 -5.94 18.30 -6.70
C ARG A 104 -4.71 17.86 -5.90
N ALA A 105 -4.71 18.08 -4.58
CA ALA A 105 -3.62 17.66 -3.72
C ALA A 105 -3.39 16.13 -3.78
N ALA A 106 -4.45 15.33 -3.65
CA ALA A 106 -4.35 13.88 -3.73
C ALA A 106 -3.84 13.38 -5.10
N LEU A 107 -4.28 14.00 -6.20
CA LEU A 107 -3.75 13.68 -7.54
C LEU A 107 -2.26 14.03 -7.67
N LEU A 108 -1.87 15.24 -7.26
CA LEU A 108 -0.48 15.67 -7.33
C LEU A 108 0.43 14.75 -6.52
N LEU A 109 0.06 14.44 -5.27
CA LEU A 109 0.81 13.51 -4.43
C LEU A 109 0.88 12.11 -5.04
N SER A 110 -0.21 11.63 -5.65
CA SER A 110 -0.22 10.31 -6.33
C SER A 110 0.72 10.30 -7.55
N ILE A 111 0.73 11.37 -8.34
CA ILE A 111 1.62 11.52 -9.50
C ILE A 111 3.08 11.59 -9.05
N LEU A 112 3.38 12.44 -8.06
CA LEU A 112 4.72 12.58 -7.51
C LEU A 112 5.22 11.25 -6.93
N ASN A 113 4.38 10.53 -6.19
CA ASN A 113 4.70 9.19 -5.68
C ASN A 113 4.95 8.19 -6.82
N GLY A 114 4.14 8.21 -7.88
CA GLY A 114 4.35 7.39 -9.08
C GLY A 114 5.68 7.69 -9.76
N LEU A 115 6.02 8.97 -9.96
CA LEU A 115 7.29 9.39 -10.55
C LEU A 115 8.48 9.02 -9.66
N ALA A 116 8.36 9.22 -8.34
CA ALA A 116 9.40 8.86 -7.37
C ALA A 116 9.65 7.35 -7.29
N SER A 117 8.67 6.51 -7.69
CA SER A 117 8.88 5.07 -7.77
C SER A 117 9.77 4.62 -8.93
N LEU A 118 9.91 5.43 -9.99
CA LEU A 118 10.69 5.06 -11.18
C LEU A 118 12.20 4.90 -10.88
N PRO A 119 12.88 5.82 -10.19
CA PRO A 119 14.26 5.61 -9.74
C PRO A 119 14.41 4.35 -8.88
N VAL A 120 13.50 4.10 -7.94
CA VAL A 120 13.56 2.92 -7.06
C VAL A 120 13.45 1.63 -7.88
N ILE A 121 12.52 1.57 -8.83
CA ILE A 121 12.39 0.41 -9.73
C ILE A 121 13.67 0.22 -10.55
N TYR A 122 14.23 1.30 -11.10
CA TYR A 122 15.49 1.26 -11.84
C TYR A 122 16.64 0.77 -10.95
N GLY A 123 16.77 1.32 -9.74
CA GLY A 123 17.82 0.95 -8.78
C GLY A 123 17.74 -0.51 -8.38
N LEU A 124 16.55 -1.05 -8.13
CA LEU A 124 16.36 -2.47 -7.87
C LEU A 124 16.67 -3.35 -9.10
N ALA A 125 16.34 -2.87 -10.31
CA ALA A 125 16.60 -3.58 -11.56
C ALA A 125 18.09 -3.61 -11.93
N MET A 126 18.84 -2.56 -11.61
CA MET A 126 20.28 -2.45 -11.87
C MET A 126 21.17 -2.80 -10.67
N LEU A 127 20.55 -2.97 -9.49
CA LEU A 127 21.23 -3.18 -8.20
C LEU A 127 22.12 -1.97 -7.81
N ASP A 128 21.64 -0.78 -8.13
CA ASP A 128 22.27 0.49 -7.77
C ASP A 128 21.65 1.06 -6.49
N VAL A 129 22.50 1.34 -5.49
CA VAL A 129 22.03 1.79 -4.17
C VAL A 129 21.44 3.19 -4.24
N TRP A 130 22.15 4.14 -4.87
CA TRP A 130 21.74 5.55 -4.95
C TRP A 130 20.31 5.78 -5.44
N PRO A 131 19.85 5.24 -6.59
CA PRO A 131 18.48 5.41 -7.03
C PRO A 131 17.45 4.60 -6.22
N THR A 132 17.88 3.67 -5.37
CA THR A 132 17.00 2.84 -4.54
C THR A 132 16.61 3.51 -3.22
N VAL A 133 17.42 4.45 -2.70
CA VAL A 133 17.27 5.05 -1.36
C VAL A 133 16.94 6.54 -1.37
#